data_AF-A0A0B3VV32-F1
#
_entry.id   AF-A0A0B3VV32-F1
#
_cell.length_a   1.000
_cell.length_b   1.000
_cell.length_c   1.000
_cell.angle_alpha   90.00
_cell.angle_beta   90.00
_cell.angle_gamma   90.00
#
_symmetry.space_group_name_H-M   'P 1'
#
loop_
_entity.id
_entity.type
_entity.pdbx_description
1 polymer ?
#
loop_
_entity_poly.entity_id
_entity_poly.type
_entity_poly.pdbx_seq_one_letter_code
_entity_poly.pdbx_strand_id
1 'polypeptide(L)'
;MKNIGLLLSSIAGFFIILGCLFYNSLLIDMDRIKDYVAESNVILQDVMENEDKVNEKKGEYISRLMKIKKGMENSHTSFLFDKYKLIKTSSIELLIDVINEDNEDDKDEYLKLVFEANNESQNELDTLMNKNFIEVTYLCLKTYISI
;
A
#
# COMPACT_ATOMS: atom_id res chain seq x y z
N MET A 1 -0.51 -48.55 -9.41
CA MET A 1 -0.78 -47.42 -10.32
C MET A 1 -2.01 -46.59 -9.95
N LYS A 2 -3.17 -47.16 -9.57
CA LYS A 2 -4.36 -46.39 -9.13
C LYS A 2 -4.10 -45.42 -7.96
N ASN A 3 -3.33 -45.83 -6.94
CA ASN A 3 -3.08 -45.02 -5.75
C ASN A 3 -2.12 -43.83 -6.00
N ILE A 4 -1.25 -43.93 -7.01
CA ILE A 4 -0.32 -42.85 -7.38
C ILE A 4 -1.07 -41.72 -8.09
N GLY A 5 -2.02 -42.06 -8.98
CA GLY A 5 -2.88 -41.07 -9.63
C GLY A 5 -3.79 -40.34 -8.64
N LEU A 6 -4.34 -41.07 -7.66
CA LEU A 6 -5.14 -40.46 -6.59
C LEU A 6 -4.29 -39.52 -5.72
N LEU A 7 -3.07 -39.93 -5.36
CA LEU A 7 -2.14 -39.10 -4.59
C LEU A 7 -1.76 -37.82 -5.34
N LEU A 8 -1.43 -37.92 -6.63
CA LEU A 8 -1.13 -36.75 -7.47
C LEU A 8 -2.34 -35.81 -7.59
N SER A 9 -3.54 -36.35 -7.74
CA SER A 9 -4.77 -35.55 -7.78
C SER A 9 -5.04 -34.84 -6.45
N SER A 10 -4.81 -35.51 -5.31
CA SER A 10 -4.97 -34.90 -3.99
C SER A 10 -3.92 -33.80 -3.73
N ILE A 11 -2.68 -34.02 -4.15
CA ILE A 11 -1.61 -33.00 -4.04
C ILE A 11 -1.93 -31.79 -4.92
N ALA A 12 -2.37 -32.01 -6.16
CA ALA A 12 -2.79 -30.93 -7.04
C ALA A 12 -3.96 -30.13 -6.44
N GLY A 13 -4.98 -30.83 -5.91
CA GLY A 13 -6.10 -30.20 -5.23
C GLY A 13 -5.68 -29.37 -4.01
N PHE A 14 -4.73 -29.86 -3.22
CA PHE A 14 -4.16 -29.13 -2.09
C PHE A 14 -3.52 -27.80 -2.51
N PHE A 15 -2.69 -27.80 -3.56
CA PHE A 15 -2.05 -26.57 -4.04
C PHE A 15 -3.05 -25.57 -4.64
N ILE A 16 -4.11 -26.05 -5.30
CA ILE A 16 -5.19 -25.18 -5.80
C ILE A 16 -5.87 -24.47 -4.62
N ILE A 17 -6.25 -25.21 -3.58
CA ILE A 17 -6.90 -24.64 -2.39
C ILE A 17 -5.96 -23.66 -1.69
N LEU A 18 -4.67 -24.00 -1.56
CA LEU A 18 -3.67 -23.12 -0.95
C LEU A 18 -3.53 -21.81 -1.73
N GLY A 19 -3.50 -21.87 -3.06
CA GLY A 19 -3.50 -20.69 -3.92
C GLY A 19 -4.74 -19.82 -3.72
N CYS A 20 -5.93 -20.42 -3.63
CA CYS A 20 -7.17 -19.69 -3.34
C CYS A 20 -7.17 -19.02 -1.96
N LEU A 21 -6.65 -19.70 -0.93
CA LEU A 21 -6.53 -19.12 0.42
C LEU A 21 -5.53 -17.97 0.46
N PHE A 22 -4.38 -18.14 -0.19
CA PHE A 22 -3.37 -17.09 -0.34
C PHE A 22 -3.97 -15.85 -1.01
N TYR A 23 -4.72 -16.05 -2.09
CA TYR A 23 -5.40 -14.98 -2.81
C TYR A 23 -6.39 -14.22 -1.93
N ASN A 24 -7.30 -14.93 -1.27
CA ASN A 24 -8.29 -14.30 -0.42
C ASN A 24 -7.65 -13.51 0.72
N SER A 25 -6.53 -14.00 1.27
CA SER A 25 -5.77 -13.27 2.29
C SER A 25 -5.25 -11.93 1.77
N LEU A 26 -4.61 -11.91 0.59
CA LEU A 26 -4.09 -10.67 0.00
C LEU A 26 -5.21 -9.65 -0.25
N LEU A 27 -6.35 -10.07 -0.80
CA LEU A 27 -7.47 -9.17 -1.04
C LEU A 27 -8.03 -8.58 0.25
N ILE A 28 -8.19 -9.42 1.29
CA ILE A 28 -8.68 -8.96 2.59
C ILE A 28 -7.71 -7.95 3.19
N ASP A 29 -6.41 -8.19 3.10
CA ASP A 29 -5.39 -7.28 3.62
C ASP A 29 -5.40 -5.94 2.87
N MET A 30 -5.52 -5.96 1.55
CA MET A 30 -5.67 -4.74 0.75
C MET A 30 -6.93 -3.96 1.12
N ASP A 31 -8.07 -4.65 1.22
CA ASP A 31 -9.34 -4.00 1.57
C ASP A 31 -9.27 -3.31 2.95
N ARG A 32 -8.55 -3.90 3.90
CA ARG A 32 -8.33 -3.33 5.24
C ARG A 32 -7.52 -2.03 5.24
N ILE A 33 -6.61 -1.85 4.29
CA ILE A 33 -5.69 -0.71 4.26
C ILE A 33 -5.99 0.30 3.14
N LYS A 34 -6.90 -0.03 2.21
CA LYS A 34 -7.18 0.79 1.02
C LYS A 34 -7.55 2.23 1.36
N ASP A 35 -8.35 2.44 2.42
CA ASP A 35 -8.85 3.77 2.77
C ASP A 35 -7.71 4.65 3.30
N TYR A 36 -6.77 4.06 4.04
CA TYR A 36 -5.56 4.75 4.50
C TYR A 36 -4.65 5.15 3.34
N VAL A 37 -4.47 4.24 2.39
CA VAL A 37 -3.67 4.52 1.20
C VAL A 37 -4.33 5.61 0.37
N ALA A 38 -5.62 5.49 0.08
CA ALA A 38 -6.37 6.47 -0.70
C ALA A 38 -6.34 7.86 -0.04
N GLU A 39 -6.52 7.95 1.28
CA GLU A 39 -6.44 9.23 1.98
C GLU A 39 -5.03 9.82 1.95
N SER A 40 -3.98 9.00 2.17
CA SER A 40 -2.59 9.47 2.07
C SER A 40 -2.28 10.02 0.68
N ASN A 41 -2.87 9.37 -0.33
CA ASN A 41 -2.70 9.73 -1.72
C ASN A 41 -3.39 11.07 -2.05
N VAL A 42 -4.62 11.26 -1.58
CA VAL A 42 -5.31 12.56 -1.69
C VAL A 42 -4.51 13.69 -1.04
N ILE A 43 -3.89 13.43 0.12
CA ILE A 43 -3.05 14.43 0.80
C ILE A 43 -1.80 14.76 -0.03
N LEU A 44 -1.13 13.76 -0.60
CA LEU A 44 0.02 13.99 -1.49
C LEU A 44 -0.37 14.84 -2.70
N GLN A 45 -1.52 14.56 -3.32
CA GLN A 45 -2.02 15.38 -4.42
C GLN A 45 -2.31 16.81 -3.98
N ASP A 46 -2.94 17.01 -2.83
CA ASP A 46 -3.18 18.35 -2.27
C ASP A 46 -1.86 19.11 -2.00
N VAL A 47 -0.80 18.41 -1.56
CA VAL A 47 0.53 19.01 -1.39
C VAL A 47 1.13 19.49 -2.72
N MET A 48 0.92 18.73 -3.80
CA MET A 48 1.46 19.07 -5.12
C MET A 48 0.65 20.14 -5.87
N GLU A 49 -0.68 20.13 -5.74
CA GLU A 49 -1.58 20.94 -6.56
C GLU A 49 -2.20 22.11 -5.80
N ASN A 50 -2.31 22.02 -4.47
CA ASN A 50 -3.03 22.96 -3.61
C ASN A 50 -2.19 23.41 -2.41
N GLU A 51 -0.91 23.70 -2.63
CA GLU A 51 0.06 24.01 -1.58
C GLU A 51 -0.41 25.12 -0.62
N ASP A 52 -0.98 26.22 -1.12
CA ASP A 52 -1.49 27.33 -0.30
C ASP A 52 -2.52 26.87 0.74
N LYS A 53 -3.42 25.97 0.34
CA LYS A 53 -4.46 25.38 1.21
C LYS A 53 -3.84 24.46 2.26
N VAL A 54 -2.81 23.69 1.87
CA VAL A 54 -2.07 22.84 2.81
C VAL A 54 -1.33 23.70 3.82
N ASN A 55 -0.70 24.78 3.38
CA ASN A 55 0.02 25.73 4.24
C ASN A 55 -0.90 26.45 5.22
N GLU A 56 -2.11 26.85 4.80
CA GLU A 56 -3.11 27.44 5.71
C GLU A 56 -3.57 26.45 6.79
N LYS A 57 -3.63 25.16 6.45
CA LYS A 57 -4.18 24.08 7.31
C LYS A 57 -3.15 23.02 7.70
N LYS A 58 -1.86 23.36 7.80
CA LYS A 58 -0.75 22.39 8.04
C LYS A 58 -1.08 21.40 9.17
N GLY A 59 -1.54 21.93 10.31
CA GLY A 59 -1.87 21.10 11.49
C GLY A 59 -2.99 20.08 11.25
N GLU A 60 -3.98 20.39 10.42
CA GLU A 60 -5.05 19.46 10.05
C GLU A 60 -4.51 18.31 9.20
N TYR A 61 -3.72 18.63 8.16
CA TYR A 61 -3.14 17.64 7.27
C TYR A 61 -2.17 16.71 8.02
N ILE A 62 -1.30 17.25 8.87
CA ILE A 62 -0.39 16.45 9.70
C ILE A 62 -1.18 15.56 10.67
N SER A 63 -2.24 16.08 11.30
CA SER A 63 -3.10 15.26 12.18
C SER A 63 -3.74 14.10 11.44
N ARG A 64 -4.20 14.33 10.21
CA ARG A 64 -4.76 13.27 9.35
C ARG A 64 -3.70 12.24 8.99
N LEU A 65 -2.52 12.65 8.53
CA LEU A 65 -1.41 11.73 8.21
C LEU A 65 -0.97 10.90 9.43
N MET A 66 -0.90 11.50 10.62
CA MET A 66 -0.62 10.74 11.86
C MET A 66 -1.69 9.71 12.18
N LYS A 67 -2.97 10.02 11.95
CA LYS A 67 -4.08 9.06 12.11
C LYS A 67 -3.97 7.93 11.10
N ILE A 68 -3.66 8.24 9.84
CA ILE A 68 -3.48 7.26 8.76
C ILE A 68 -2.31 6.33 9.09
N LYS A 69 -1.15 6.88 9.45
CA LYS A 69 0.03 6.13 9.89
C LYS A 69 -0.32 5.15 11.01
N LYS A 70 -0.93 5.65 12.08
CA LYS A 70 -1.34 4.82 13.22
C LYS A 70 -2.38 3.77 12.82
N GLY A 71 -3.31 4.13 11.92
CA GLY A 71 -4.30 3.21 11.36
C GLY A 71 -3.64 2.08 10.58
N MET A 72 -2.67 2.40 9.72
CA MET A 72 -1.89 1.41 8.98
C MET A 72 -1.11 0.52 9.93
N GLU A 73 -0.32 1.05 10.86
CA GLU A 73 0.47 0.26 11.81
C GLU A 73 -0.42 -0.75 12.57
N ASN A 74 -1.57 -0.29 13.09
CA ASN A 74 -2.49 -1.11 13.89
C ASN A 74 -3.42 -2.01 13.04
N SER A 75 -3.50 -1.80 11.73
CA SER A 75 -4.30 -2.65 10.86
C SER A 75 -3.76 -4.08 10.90
N HIS A 76 -4.61 -5.04 11.26
CA HIS A 76 -4.20 -6.43 11.26
C HIS A 76 -4.17 -6.92 9.82
N THR A 77 -2.98 -7.16 9.28
CA THR A 77 -2.76 -7.77 7.96
C THR A 77 -1.98 -9.06 8.12
N SER A 78 -2.00 -9.93 7.11
CA SER A 78 -1.08 -11.06 7.07
C SER A 78 0.38 -10.59 6.96
N PHE A 79 1.30 -11.49 7.30
CA PHE A 79 2.75 -11.27 7.19
C PHE A 79 3.21 -10.91 5.76
N LEU A 80 2.38 -11.21 4.75
CA LEU A 80 2.66 -10.89 3.34
C LEU A 80 2.69 -9.37 3.11
N PHE A 81 1.95 -8.60 3.91
CA PHE A 81 1.85 -7.14 3.80
C PHE A 81 2.81 -6.37 4.70
N ASP A 82 3.61 -7.04 5.54
CA ASP A 82 4.49 -6.37 6.50
C ASP A 82 5.48 -5.42 5.81
N LYS A 83 6.10 -5.87 4.72
CA LYS A 83 7.03 -5.03 3.93
C LYS A 83 6.32 -3.85 3.27
N TYR A 84 5.16 -4.09 2.65
CA TYR A 84 4.35 -3.02 2.05
C TYR A 84 4.00 -1.94 3.08
N LYS A 85 3.47 -2.36 4.24
CA LYS A 85 3.07 -1.44 5.32
C LYS A 85 4.24 -0.64 5.85
N LEU A 86 5.41 -1.26 6.01
CA LEU A 86 6.61 -0.58 6.49
C LEU A 86 7.03 0.54 5.51
N ILE A 87 7.10 0.24 4.22
CA ILE A 87 7.48 1.23 3.20
C ILE A 87 6.43 2.34 3.09
N LYS A 88 5.13 1.99 3.06
CA LYS A 88 4.06 2.99 2.94
C LYS A 88 3.95 3.87 4.19
N THR A 89 4.22 3.33 5.36
CA THR A 89 4.30 4.12 6.60
C THR A 89 5.47 5.11 6.57
N SER A 90 6.64 4.68 6.09
CA SER A 90 7.79 5.57 5.88
C SER A 90 7.47 6.70 4.87
N SER A 91 6.77 6.38 3.78
CA SER A 91 6.30 7.40 2.83
C SER A 91 5.38 8.46 3.48
N ILE A 92 4.52 8.05 4.42
CA ILE A 92 3.68 8.99 5.19
C ILE A 92 4.49 9.85 6.14
N GLU A 93 5.52 9.31 6.78
CA GLU A 93 6.44 10.08 7.63
C GLU A 93 7.14 11.16 6.80
N LEU A 94 7.70 10.78 5.65
CA LEU A 94 8.32 11.73 4.71
C LEU A 94 7.32 12.80 4.23
N LEU A 95 6.06 12.44 4.00
CA LEU A 95 5.03 13.41 3.61
C LEU A 95 4.67 14.38 4.74
N ILE A 96 4.74 13.94 6.00
CA ILE A 96 4.62 14.84 7.16
C ILE A 96 5.81 15.82 7.16
N ASP A 97 7.01 15.34 6.87
CA ASP A 97 8.21 16.19 6.79
C ASP A 97 8.09 17.22 5.67
N VAL A 98 7.61 16.85 4.48
CA VAL A 98 7.30 17.77 3.36
C VAL A 98 6.36 18.91 3.77
N ILE A 99 5.35 18.62 4.60
CA ILE A 99 4.36 19.63 5.02
C ILE A 99 4.94 20.55 6.11
N ASN A 100 5.82 20.01 6.97
CA ASN A 100 6.49 20.79 8.02
C ASN A 100 7.65 21.63 7.49
N GLU A 101 8.24 21.24 6.36
CA GLU A 101 9.34 21.97 5.76
C GLU A 101 8.89 23.34 5.25
N ASP A 102 9.66 24.36 5.59
CA ASP A 102 9.43 25.75 5.19
C ASP A 102 10.41 26.18 4.09
N ASN A 103 11.50 25.43 3.87
CA ASN A 103 12.43 25.63 2.76
C ASN A 103 12.01 24.86 1.50
N GLU A 104 11.79 25.57 0.40
CA GLU A 104 11.38 24.97 -0.89
C GLU A 104 12.40 23.95 -1.43
N ASP A 105 13.71 24.19 -1.29
CA ASP A 105 14.75 23.28 -1.82
C ASP A 105 14.74 21.93 -1.08
N ASP A 106 14.63 21.97 0.24
CA ASP A 106 14.59 20.77 1.10
C ASP A 106 13.25 20.04 0.90
N LYS A 107 12.16 20.79 0.69
CA LYS A 107 10.84 20.24 0.41
C LYS A 107 10.81 19.42 -0.88
N ASP A 108 11.45 19.90 -1.93
CA ASP A 108 11.57 19.16 -3.21
C ASP A 108 12.37 17.87 -3.06
N GLU A 109 13.40 17.86 -2.21
CA GLU A 109 14.17 16.65 -1.89
C GLU A 109 13.30 15.64 -1.13
N TYR A 110 12.60 16.07 -0.08
CA TYR A 110 11.68 15.20 0.65
C TYR A 110 10.55 14.67 -0.24
N LEU A 111 10.02 15.49 -1.15
CA LEU A 111 8.98 15.07 -2.08
C LEU A 111 9.47 13.96 -3.03
N LYS A 112 10.72 14.03 -3.50
CA LYS A 112 11.34 12.94 -4.28
C LYS A 112 11.40 11.65 -3.47
N LEU A 113 11.82 11.72 -2.20
CA LEU A 113 11.86 10.55 -1.32
C LEU A 113 10.46 9.96 -1.08
N VAL A 114 9.43 10.80 -0.96
CA VAL A 114 8.03 10.35 -0.89
C VAL A 114 7.65 9.54 -2.13
N PHE A 115 7.99 10.02 -3.33
CA PHE A 115 7.73 9.30 -4.58
C PHE A 115 8.51 8.00 -4.71
N GLU A 116 9.79 7.99 -4.32
CA GLU A 116 10.61 6.78 -4.31
C GLU A 116 10.01 5.71 -3.40
N ALA A 117 9.65 6.08 -2.17
CA ALA A 117 9.01 5.17 -1.22
C ALA A 117 7.63 4.69 -1.74
N ASN A 118 6.83 5.57 -2.35
CA ASN A 118 5.56 5.19 -2.94
C ASN A 118 5.74 4.18 -4.09
N ASN A 119 6.70 4.42 -4.99
CA ASN A 119 7.03 3.52 -6.08
C ASN A 119 7.53 2.16 -5.56
N GLU A 120 8.38 2.16 -4.53
CA GLU A 120 8.86 0.92 -3.91
C GLU A 120 7.71 0.12 -3.28
N SER A 121 6.79 0.80 -2.57
CA SER A 121 5.61 0.15 -2.00
C SER A 121 4.70 -0.45 -3.09
N GLN A 122 4.55 0.26 -4.20
CA GLN A 122 3.77 -0.22 -5.34
C GLN A 122 4.45 -1.41 -6.02
N ASN A 123 5.77 -1.41 -6.16
CA ASN A 123 6.54 -2.54 -6.70
C ASN A 123 6.45 -3.78 -5.81
N GLU A 124 6.44 -3.62 -4.48
CA GLU A 124 6.22 -4.72 -3.55
C GLU A 124 4.82 -5.31 -3.73
N LEU A 125 3.79 -4.46 -3.80
CA LEU A 125 2.43 -4.89 -4.05
C LEU A 125 2.30 -5.60 -5.41
N ASP A 126 2.89 -5.02 -6.46
CA ASP A 126 2.95 -5.63 -7.80
C ASP A 126 3.65 -6.99 -7.74
N THR A 127 4.68 -7.15 -6.93
CA THR A 127 5.37 -8.44 -6.76
C THR A 127 4.48 -9.49 -6.09
N LEU A 128 3.71 -9.11 -5.07
CA LEU A 128 2.75 -9.99 -4.40
C LEU A 128 1.62 -10.42 -5.36
N MET A 129 1.20 -9.51 -6.25
CA MET A 129 0.06 -9.71 -7.15
C MET A 129 0.45 -10.38 -8.48
N ASN A 130 1.55 -9.97 -9.11
CA ASN A 130 2.06 -10.46 -10.40
C ASN A 130 2.67 -11.87 -10.29
N LYS A 131 3.03 -12.32 -9.09
CA LYS A 131 3.36 -13.75 -8.85
C LYS A 131 2.15 -14.68 -8.90
N ASN A 132 0.93 -14.16 -9.10
CA ASN A 132 -0.31 -14.94 -9.07
C ASN A 132 -1.27 -14.55 -10.22
N PHE A 133 -2.20 -15.46 -10.54
CA PHE A 133 -3.21 -15.44 -11.62
C PHE A 133 -4.24 -14.27 -11.57
N ILE A 134 -3.93 -13.14 -10.95
CA ILE A 134 -4.89 -12.16 -10.39
C ILE A 134 -4.77 -10.79 -11.07
N GLU A 135 -4.51 -10.73 -12.38
CA GLU A 135 -4.37 -9.44 -13.05
C GLU A 135 -5.68 -8.62 -13.00
N VAL A 136 -6.85 -9.27 -13.14
CA VAL A 136 -8.15 -8.58 -13.29
C VAL A 136 -8.66 -7.92 -12.01
N THR A 137 -8.66 -8.63 -10.87
CA THR A 137 -9.12 -8.05 -9.59
C THR A 137 -8.10 -7.05 -9.03
N TYR A 138 -6.82 -7.30 -9.30
CA TYR A 138 -5.75 -6.36 -8.96
C TYR A 138 -5.94 -5.02 -9.67
N LEU A 139 -6.27 -5.02 -10.98
CA LEU A 139 -6.50 -3.79 -11.75
C LEU A 139 -7.58 -2.89 -11.14
N CYS A 140 -8.68 -3.45 -10.63
CA CYS A 140 -9.73 -2.67 -9.96
C CYS A 140 -9.28 -2.05 -8.63
N LEU A 141 -8.42 -2.73 -7.87
CA LEU A 141 -7.87 -2.22 -6.61
C LEU A 141 -6.69 -1.26 -6.83
N LYS A 142 -5.91 -1.47 -7.89
CA LYS A 142 -4.79 -0.61 -8.29
C LYS A 142 -5.25 0.83 -8.47
N THR A 143 -6.45 1.05 -9.03
CA THR A 143 -7.03 2.38 -9.21
C THR A 143 -7.22 3.16 -7.90
N TYR A 144 -7.34 2.48 -6.75
CA TYR A 144 -7.52 3.10 -5.44
C TYR A 144 -6.21 3.24 -4.64
N ILE A 145 -5.18 2.49 -5.03
CA ILE A 145 -3.94 2.34 -4.25
C ILE A 145 -2.76 3.04 -4.95
N SER A 146 -2.77 3.11 -6.28
CA SER A 146 -1.74 3.79 -7.05
C SER A 146 -1.93 5.30 -7.03
N ILE A 147 -0.82 5.99 -6.80
CA ILE A 147 -0.55 7.36 -7.27
C ILE A 147 0.41 7.25 -8.43
#